data_AF-A0A817CT20-F1
#
_entry.id   AF-A0A817CT20-F1
#
_cell.length_a   1.000
_cell.length_b   1.000
_cell.length_c   1.000
_cell.angle_alpha   90.00
_cell.angle_beta   90.00
_cell.angle_gamma   90.00
#
_symmetry.space_group_name_H-M   'P 1'
#
loop_
_entity.id
_entity.type
_entity.pdbx_description
1 polymer ?
#
loop_
_entity_poly.entity_id
_entity_poly.type
_entity_poly.pdbx_seq_one_letter_code
_entity_poly.pdbx_strand_id
1 'polypeptide(L)'
;MGNEKRWCKRTPFFAAKSYEQAAQMTQQLQDLPTAAKYYDRAGQLYVEGGYRDSGAILYERCAPQFQQLDRSISIDFYLKAARLAEQEEKSYQTADLYEKAAMQAIRMSNFQQTTELLETTTNILTKLERFDRINRVILYRILLKLFNEDSIAGRNIFDHACQIYPTFDQWEERNHIELLLDAFDQDDKDLISQRCQSPYFMAIEPEFVRLIKRWIRPTTNNVNQQRTANSTAPSTSGSKPIQLDDDEDDLR
;
A
#
# COMPACT_ATOMS: atom_id res chain seq x y z
N MET A 1 -15.93 57.74 17.05
CA MET A 1 -16.66 56.56 16.57
C MET A 1 -15.74 55.82 15.61
N GLY A 2 -15.30 54.63 16.02
CA GLY A 2 -14.10 53.95 15.52
C GLY A 2 -14.23 53.47 14.08
N ASN A 3 -13.45 54.08 13.19
CA ASN A 3 -13.16 53.60 11.84
C ASN A 3 -11.73 53.05 11.79
N GLU A 4 -11.44 52.09 12.66
CA GLU A 4 -10.18 51.35 12.65
C GLU A 4 -10.47 49.86 12.72
N LYS A 5 -9.82 49.11 11.83
CA LYS A 5 -9.80 47.64 11.69
C LYS A 5 -10.85 47.03 10.77
N ARG A 6 -10.86 47.47 9.51
CA ARG A 6 -11.24 46.64 8.36
C ARG A 6 -9.99 46.20 7.56
N TRP A 7 -8.88 45.94 8.25
CA TRP A 7 -7.64 45.47 7.64
C TRP A 7 -7.53 43.95 7.85
N CYS A 8 -7.56 43.21 6.74
CA CYS A 8 -7.23 41.79 6.63
C CYS A 8 -8.08 40.78 7.44
N LYS A 9 -9.37 40.63 7.11
CA LYS A 9 -9.84 39.26 6.87
C LYS A 9 -9.30 38.84 5.50
N ARG A 10 -7.97 38.61 5.38
CA ARG A 10 -7.49 37.80 4.25
C ARG A 10 -8.25 36.49 4.40
N THR A 11 -9.08 36.16 3.42
CA THR A 11 -9.95 35.01 3.53
C THR A 11 -9.09 33.79 3.86
N PRO A 12 -9.51 32.93 4.81
CA PRO A 12 -8.75 31.75 5.21
C PRO A 12 -8.32 30.90 4.00
N PHE A 13 -9.09 30.96 2.91
CA PHE A 13 -8.76 30.44 1.59
C PHE A 13 -7.39 30.91 1.03
N PHE A 14 -7.13 32.23 0.98
CA PHE A 14 -5.85 32.73 0.45
C PHE A 14 -4.68 32.38 1.38
N ALA A 15 -4.92 32.35 2.69
CA ALA A 15 -3.93 31.86 3.64
C ALA A 15 -3.60 30.38 3.36
N ALA A 16 -4.62 29.52 3.22
CA ALA A 16 -4.43 28.11 2.85
C ALA A 16 -3.65 27.96 1.55
N LYS A 17 -3.98 28.75 0.52
CA LYS A 17 -3.24 28.74 -0.76
C LYS A 17 -1.78 29.15 -0.62
N SER A 18 -1.45 30.12 0.23
CA SER A 18 -0.06 30.47 0.49
C SER A 18 0.71 29.35 1.19
N TYR A 19 0.06 28.61 2.10
CA TYR A 19 0.66 27.42 2.72
C TYR A 19 0.82 26.26 1.73
N GLU A 20 -0.12 26.04 0.80
CA GLU A 20 0.07 25.07 -0.29
C GLU A 20 1.30 25.39 -1.13
N GLN A 21 1.49 26.66 -1.50
CA GLN A 21 2.65 27.09 -2.28
C GLN A 21 3.94 26.89 -1.49
N ALA A 22 3.96 27.26 -0.20
CA ALA A 22 5.10 27.02 0.67
C ALA A 22 5.43 25.52 0.79
N ALA A 23 4.41 24.66 0.95
CA ALA A 23 4.57 23.21 1.00
C ALA A 23 5.19 22.64 -0.29
N GLN A 24 4.74 23.13 -1.45
CA GLN A 24 5.30 22.75 -2.75
C GLN A 24 6.76 23.20 -2.90
N MET A 25 7.12 24.39 -2.42
CA MET A 25 8.51 24.85 -2.43
C MET A 25 9.39 23.98 -1.51
N THR A 26 8.94 23.67 -0.29
CA THR A 26 9.69 22.77 0.60
C THR A 26 9.83 21.36 0.04
N GLN A 27 8.81 20.89 -0.70
CA GLN A 27 8.87 19.62 -1.40
C GLN A 27 9.93 19.63 -2.52
N GLN A 28 10.06 20.72 -3.28
CA GLN A 28 11.13 20.89 -4.26
C GLN A 28 12.53 20.92 -3.62
N LEU A 29 12.62 21.44 -2.39
CA LEU A 29 13.84 21.41 -1.57
C LEU A 29 14.10 20.07 -0.88
N GLN A 30 13.28 19.04 -1.15
CA GLN A 30 13.32 17.70 -0.53
C GLN A 30 13.08 17.69 0.98
N ASP A 31 12.59 18.78 1.57
CA ASP A 31 12.15 18.84 2.97
C ASP A 31 10.66 18.44 3.08
N LEU A 32 10.43 17.12 2.98
CA LEU A 32 9.11 16.53 3.07
C LEU A 32 8.45 16.64 4.46
N PRO A 33 9.17 16.48 5.60
CA PRO A 33 8.56 16.66 6.92
C PRO A 33 7.98 18.06 7.12
N THR A 34 8.67 19.11 6.66
CA THR A 34 8.15 20.48 6.72
C THR A 34 7.01 20.67 5.72
N ALA A 35 7.10 20.09 4.52
CA ALA A 35 6.00 20.13 3.55
C ALA A 35 4.71 19.54 4.12
N ALA A 36 4.78 18.42 4.84
CA ALA A 36 3.62 17.81 5.51
C ALA A 36 2.96 18.76 6.51
N LYS A 37 3.76 19.47 7.32
CA LYS A 37 3.24 20.47 8.28
C LYS A 37 2.51 21.62 7.57
N TYR A 38 3.06 22.11 6.46
CA TYR A 38 2.43 23.17 5.68
C TYR A 38 1.16 22.71 4.96
N TYR A 39 1.14 21.49 4.41
CA TYR A 39 -0.09 20.92 3.85
C TYR A 39 -1.17 20.71 4.92
N ASP A 40 -0.81 20.21 6.09
CA ASP A 40 -1.75 20.06 7.21
C ASP A 40 -2.31 21.41 7.66
N ARG A 41 -1.45 22.44 7.75
CA ARG A 41 -1.91 23.78 8.09
C ARG A 41 -2.82 24.38 7.02
N ALA A 42 -2.53 24.14 5.74
CA ALA A 42 -3.40 24.56 4.64
C ALA A 42 -4.78 23.87 4.71
N GLY A 43 -4.81 22.56 4.97
CA GLY A 43 -6.05 21.80 5.13
C GLY A 43 -6.89 22.29 6.30
N GLN A 44 -6.28 22.56 7.46
CA GLN A 44 -6.97 23.16 8.61
C GLN A 44 -7.59 24.52 8.27
N LEU A 45 -6.84 25.38 7.60
CA LEU A 45 -7.35 26.70 7.17
C LEU A 45 -8.52 26.60 6.19
N TYR A 46 -8.53 25.59 5.31
CA TYR A 46 -9.71 25.33 4.47
C TYR A 46 -10.93 24.97 5.30
N VAL A 47 -10.78 24.09 6.28
CA VAL A 47 -11.88 23.68 7.17
C VAL A 47 -12.38 24.86 8.02
N GLU A 48 -11.46 25.63 8.62
CA GLU A 48 -11.77 26.85 9.37
C GLU A 48 -12.51 27.89 8.50
N GLY A 49 -12.19 27.92 7.20
CA GLY A 49 -12.84 28.78 6.22
C GLY A 49 -14.18 28.27 5.67
N GLY A 50 -14.61 27.06 6.05
CA GLY A 50 -15.82 26.42 5.52
C GLY A 50 -15.62 25.77 4.13
N TYR A 51 -14.40 25.73 3.62
CA TYR A 51 -14.05 25.12 2.32
C TYR A 51 -13.63 23.65 2.49
N ARG A 52 -14.46 22.84 3.15
CA ARG A 52 -14.13 21.45 3.50
C ARG A 52 -13.80 20.58 2.29
N ASP A 53 -14.50 20.78 1.18
CA ASP A 53 -14.22 20.08 -0.08
C ASP A 53 -12.81 20.37 -0.62
N SER A 54 -12.39 21.64 -0.58
CA SER A 54 -11.03 22.03 -0.96
C SER A 54 -9.98 21.40 -0.04
N GLY A 55 -10.29 21.28 1.26
CA GLY A 55 -9.46 20.57 2.23
C GLY A 55 -9.34 19.07 1.91
N ALA A 56 -10.45 18.40 1.60
CA ALA A 56 -10.45 16.99 1.25
C ALA A 56 -9.61 16.71 -0.02
N ILE A 57 -9.82 17.51 -1.07
CA ILE A 57 -9.06 17.44 -2.33
C ILE A 57 -7.57 17.68 -2.08
N LEU A 58 -7.22 18.64 -1.21
CA LEU A 58 -5.83 18.90 -0.85
C LEU A 58 -5.18 17.66 -0.23
N TYR A 59 -5.78 17.10 0.81
CA TYR A 59 -5.23 15.93 1.50
C TYR A 59 -5.12 14.72 0.58
N GLU A 60 -6.15 14.44 -0.23
CA GLU A 60 -6.14 13.33 -1.20
C GLU A 60 -5.00 13.49 -2.23
N ARG A 61 -4.78 14.71 -2.73
CA ARG A 61 -3.72 15.02 -3.70
C ARG A 61 -2.32 14.89 -3.09
N CYS A 62 -2.15 15.27 -1.83
CA CYS A 62 -0.85 15.29 -1.17
C CYS A 62 -0.45 13.92 -0.60
N ALA A 63 -1.40 13.08 -0.21
CA ALA A 63 -1.13 11.78 0.41
C ALA A 63 -0.18 10.85 -0.39
N PRO A 64 -0.26 10.72 -1.74
CA PRO A 64 0.68 9.91 -2.52
C PRO A 64 2.15 10.35 -2.41
N GLN A 65 2.40 11.64 -2.18
CA GLN A 65 3.74 12.22 -2.17
C GLN A 65 4.56 11.73 -0.97
N PHE A 66 3.89 11.33 0.11
CA PHE A 66 4.53 10.87 1.35
C PHE A 66 4.72 9.34 1.39
N GLN A 67 4.19 8.58 0.43
CA GLN A 67 4.21 7.11 0.45
C GLN A 67 5.61 6.49 0.48
N GLN A 68 6.62 7.18 -0.06
CA GLN A 68 8.01 6.71 -0.12
C GLN A 68 8.82 7.03 1.14
N LEU A 69 8.52 8.15 1.81
CA LEU A 69 9.24 8.59 2.99
C LEU A 69 8.59 8.06 4.27
N ASP A 70 7.32 8.43 4.47
CA ASP A 70 6.57 8.09 5.66
C ASP A 70 5.12 7.79 5.31
N ARG A 71 4.82 6.49 5.33
CA ARG A 71 3.50 5.97 5.00
C ARG A 71 2.46 6.31 6.05
N SER A 72 2.87 6.59 7.29
CA SER A 72 1.95 7.00 8.36
C SER A 72 1.30 8.35 8.05
N ILE A 73 2.07 9.29 7.49
CA ILE A 73 1.57 10.60 7.03
C ILE A 73 0.58 10.41 5.88
N SER A 74 0.88 9.51 4.94
CA SER A 74 -0.02 9.20 3.82
C SER A 74 -1.36 8.66 4.32
N ILE A 75 -1.35 7.74 5.29
CA ILE A 75 -2.56 7.20 5.93
C ILE A 75 -3.33 8.33 6.63
N ASP A 76 -2.67 9.15 7.45
CA ASP A 76 -3.30 10.25 8.17
C ASP A 76 -3.99 11.24 7.21
N PHE A 77 -3.35 11.58 6.10
CA PHE A 77 -3.93 12.47 5.09
C PHE A 77 -5.15 11.85 4.38
N TYR A 78 -5.10 10.57 4.01
CA TYR A 78 -6.29 9.90 3.47
C TYR A 78 -7.44 9.85 4.48
N LEU A 79 -7.16 9.59 5.76
CA LEU A 79 -8.18 9.57 6.81
C LEU A 79 -8.76 10.96 7.07
N LYS A 80 -7.93 12.02 7.06
CA LYS A 80 -8.40 13.41 7.15
C LYS A 80 -9.30 13.76 5.96
N ALA A 81 -8.90 13.38 4.74
CA ALA A 81 -9.74 13.55 3.57
C ALA A 81 -11.09 12.80 3.70
N ALA A 82 -11.05 11.54 4.16
CA ALA A 82 -12.25 10.70 4.31
C ALA A 82 -13.25 11.31 5.31
N ARG A 83 -12.75 11.81 6.45
CA ARG A 83 -13.57 12.49 7.46
C ARG A 83 -14.22 13.76 6.94
N LEU A 84 -13.50 14.54 6.12
CA LEU A 84 -14.05 15.74 5.49
C LEU A 84 -15.10 15.38 4.42
N ALA A 85 -14.86 14.33 3.64
CA ALA A 85 -15.84 13.83 2.66
C ALA A 85 -17.11 13.29 3.33
N GLU A 86 -16.98 12.60 4.48
CA GLU A 86 -18.10 12.12 5.28
C GLU A 86 -18.96 13.25 5.83
N GLN A 87 -18.35 14.35 6.31
CA GLN A 87 -19.08 15.54 6.77
C GLN A 87 -19.86 16.25 5.65
N GLU A 88 -19.44 16.09 4.41
CA GLU A 88 -20.10 16.62 3.22
C GLU A 88 -21.01 15.57 2.54
N GLU A 89 -21.28 14.44 3.22
CA GLU A 89 -22.13 13.33 2.77
C GLU A 89 -21.67 12.66 1.45
N LYS A 90 -20.40 12.83 1.08
CA LYS A 90 -19.80 12.28 -0.15
C LYS A 90 -19.37 10.82 0.02
N SER A 91 -20.33 9.94 0.33
CA SER A 91 -20.11 8.53 0.68
C SER A 91 -19.26 7.75 -0.32
N TYR A 92 -19.40 8.02 -1.63
CA TYR A 92 -18.57 7.41 -2.68
C TYR A 92 -17.09 7.73 -2.51
N GLN A 93 -16.77 9.01 -2.31
CA GLN A 93 -15.40 9.48 -2.11
C GLN A 93 -14.85 8.97 -0.78
N THR A 94 -15.69 8.92 0.26
CA THR A 94 -15.30 8.39 1.57
C THR A 94 -14.84 6.93 1.47
N ALA A 95 -15.57 6.07 0.76
CA ALA A 95 -15.17 4.67 0.55
C ALA A 95 -13.83 4.55 -0.17
N ASP A 96 -13.60 5.35 -1.23
CA ASP A 96 -12.35 5.38 -1.99
C ASP A 96 -11.16 5.78 -1.12
N LEU A 97 -11.34 6.77 -0.25
CA LEU A 97 -10.29 7.27 0.62
C LEU A 97 -9.93 6.27 1.72
N TYR A 98 -10.91 5.58 2.31
CA TYR A 98 -10.66 4.49 3.26
C TYR A 98 -9.94 3.31 2.60
N GLU A 99 -10.31 2.94 1.37
CA GLU A 99 -9.62 1.88 0.61
C GLU A 99 -8.16 2.26 0.32
N LYS A 100 -7.91 3.50 -0.14
CA LYS A 100 -6.54 4.02 -0.34
C LYS A 100 -5.72 4.00 0.95
N ALA A 101 -6.32 4.40 2.08
CA ALA A 101 -5.68 4.32 3.39
C ALA A 101 -5.35 2.87 3.79
N ALA A 102 -6.26 1.93 3.55
CA ALA A 102 -6.05 0.50 3.81
C ALA A 102 -4.86 -0.06 3.00
N MET A 103 -4.74 0.32 1.72
CA MET A 103 -3.59 -0.07 0.88
C MET A 103 -2.27 0.43 1.45
N GLN A 104 -2.24 1.64 2.02
CA GLN A 104 -1.06 2.14 2.70
C GLN A 104 -0.79 1.37 4.01
N ALA A 105 -1.82 1.08 4.82
CA ALA A 105 -1.66 0.34 6.07
C ALA A 105 -1.10 -1.09 5.87
N ILE A 106 -1.48 -1.78 4.79
CA ILE A 106 -0.96 -3.11 4.44
C ILE A 106 0.56 -3.10 4.29
N ARG A 107 1.09 -2.04 3.68
CA ARG A 107 2.52 -1.90 3.40
C ARG A 107 3.33 -1.65 4.68
N MET A 108 2.70 -1.12 5.73
CA MET A 108 3.29 -1.04 7.07
C MET A 108 3.17 -2.36 7.85
N SER A 109 2.58 -3.40 7.26
CA SER A 109 2.25 -4.67 7.93
C SER A 109 1.33 -4.49 9.15
N ASN A 110 0.55 -3.40 9.19
CA ASN A 110 -0.47 -3.19 10.23
C ASN A 110 -1.79 -3.84 9.84
N PHE A 111 -1.85 -5.17 9.94
CA PHE A 111 -2.99 -5.96 9.48
C PHE A 111 -4.28 -5.68 10.27
N GLN A 112 -4.16 -5.33 11.55
CA GLN A 112 -5.32 -4.96 12.37
C GLN A 112 -5.97 -3.69 11.83
N GLN A 113 -5.20 -2.61 11.68
CA GLN A 113 -5.72 -1.35 11.14
C GLN A 113 -6.27 -1.53 9.72
N THR A 114 -5.62 -2.31 8.86
CA THR A 114 -6.16 -2.61 7.54
C THR A 114 -7.52 -3.30 7.61
N THR A 115 -7.69 -4.28 8.52
CA THR A 115 -8.96 -5.00 8.68
C THR A 115 -10.08 -4.03 9.03
N GLU A 116 -9.84 -3.16 10.02
CA GLU A 116 -10.80 -2.13 10.45
C GLU A 116 -11.17 -1.18 9.30
N LEU A 117 -10.17 -0.71 8.54
CA LEU A 117 -10.40 0.18 7.40
C LEU A 117 -11.23 -0.48 6.29
N LEU A 118 -10.90 -1.72 5.93
CA LEU A 118 -11.65 -2.47 4.92
C LEU A 118 -13.08 -2.78 5.39
N GLU A 119 -13.29 -3.04 6.69
CA GLU A 119 -14.63 -3.21 7.26
C GLU A 119 -15.47 -1.94 7.17
N THR A 120 -14.89 -0.77 7.50
CA THR A 120 -15.57 0.51 7.26
C THR A 120 -15.90 0.71 5.78
N THR A 121 -14.99 0.36 4.87
CA THR A 121 -15.26 0.43 3.42
C THR A 121 -16.39 -0.50 3.00
N THR A 122 -16.42 -1.76 3.45
CA THR A 122 -17.51 -2.70 3.17
C THR A 122 -18.85 -2.16 3.67
N ASN A 123 -18.89 -1.59 4.89
CA ASN A 123 -20.10 -1.02 5.46
C ASN A 123 -20.63 0.17 4.65
N ILE A 124 -19.75 1.06 4.19
CA ILE A 124 -20.13 2.20 3.33
C ILE A 124 -20.62 1.69 1.98
N LEU A 125 -19.89 0.78 1.32
CA LEU A 125 -20.28 0.23 0.02
C LEU A 125 -21.59 -0.55 0.07
N THR A 126 -21.87 -1.24 1.18
CA THR A 126 -23.14 -1.96 1.40
C THR A 126 -24.30 -0.98 1.46
N LYS A 127 -24.14 0.16 2.16
CA LYS A 127 -25.15 1.23 2.18
C LYS A 127 -25.37 1.88 0.80
N LEU A 128 -24.34 1.86 -0.06
CA LEU A 128 -24.40 2.39 -1.42
C LEU A 128 -24.83 1.34 -2.46
N GLU A 129 -25.09 0.09 -2.05
CA GLU A 129 -25.44 -1.02 -2.94
C GLU A 129 -24.42 -1.25 -4.08
N ARG A 130 -23.13 -0.97 -3.82
CA ARG A 130 -22.02 -1.12 -4.79
C ARG A 130 -21.39 -2.50 -4.73
N PHE A 131 -22.17 -3.47 -5.17
CA PHE A 131 -21.84 -4.89 -5.09
C PHE A 131 -20.58 -5.33 -5.85
N ASP A 132 -20.29 -4.69 -6.99
CA ASP A 132 -19.09 -4.93 -7.80
C ASP A 132 -17.80 -4.71 -7.00
N ARG A 133 -17.78 -3.66 -6.17
CA ARG A 133 -16.62 -3.31 -5.35
C ARG A 133 -16.58 -4.08 -4.04
N ILE A 134 -17.74 -4.40 -3.47
CA ILE A 134 -17.83 -5.21 -2.24
C ILE A 134 -17.09 -6.54 -2.41
N ASN A 135 -17.28 -7.22 -3.54
CA ASN A 135 -16.64 -8.50 -3.81
C ASN A 135 -15.10 -8.42 -3.70
N ARG A 136 -14.50 -7.36 -4.24
CA ARG A 136 -13.04 -7.13 -4.16
C ARG A 136 -12.57 -6.81 -2.74
N VAL A 137 -13.32 -6.00 -2.00
CA VAL A 137 -12.98 -5.68 -0.60
C VAL A 137 -13.07 -6.93 0.28
N ILE A 138 -14.06 -7.80 0.04
CA ILE A 138 -14.19 -9.09 0.74
C ILE A 138 -12.98 -9.99 0.45
N LEU A 139 -12.59 -10.12 -0.82
CA LEU A 139 -11.37 -10.83 -1.20
C LEU A 139 -10.15 -10.33 -0.41
N TYR A 140 -9.97 -9.01 -0.32
CA TYR A 140 -8.87 -8.40 0.43
C TYR A 140 -8.91 -8.73 1.92
N ARG A 141 -10.10 -8.78 2.53
CA ARG A 141 -10.28 -9.19 3.93
C ARG A 141 -9.94 -10.66 4.13
N ILE A 142 -10.34 -11.56 3.22
CA ILE A 142 -10.02 -12.99 3.29
C ILE A 142 -8.50 -13.18 3.19
N LEU A 143 -7.86 -12.60 2.17
CA LEU A 143 -6.41 -12.67 2.00
C LEU A 143 -5.66 -12.17 3.24
N LEU A 144 -6.12 -11.07 3.85
CA LEU A 144 -5.51 -10.51 5.04
C LEU A 144 -5.56 -11.46 6.24
N LYS A 145 -6.68 -12.17 6.45
CA LYS A 145 -6.81 -13.19 7.50
C LYS A 145 -5.92 -14.40 7.24
N LEU A 146 -5.86 -14.86 5.98
CA LEU A 146 -4.98 -15.96 5.59
C LEU A 146 -3.49 -15.62 5.82
N PHE A 147 -3.06 -14.39 5.48
CA PHE A 147 -1.69 -13.95 5.75
C PHE A 147 -1.38 -13.73 7.23
N ASN A 148 -2.41 -13.61 8.08
CA ASN A 148 -2.27 -13.56 9.53
C ASN A 148 -2.40 -14.95 10.17
N GLU A 149 -2.24 -16.03 9.38
CA GLU A 149 -2.31 -17.43 9.82
C GLU A 149 -3.65 -17.82 10.46
N ASP A 150 -4.73 -17.09 10.14
CA ASP A 150 -6.08 -17.33 10.64
C ASP A 150 -6.99 -17.78 9.48
N SER A 151 -6.82 -19.05 9.08
CA SER A 151 -7.60 -19.67 8.00
C SER A 151 -9.08 -19.80 8.35
N ILE A 152 -9.39 -20.08 9.61
CA ILE A 152 -10.76 -20.21 10.11
C ILE A 152 -11.51 -18.88 9.98
N ALA A 153 -10.90 -17.75 10.39
CA ALA A 153 -11.54 -16.45 10.17
C ALA A 153 -11.67 -16.11 8.69
N GLY A 154 -10.70 -16.49 7.86
CA GLY A 154 -10.80 -16.35 6.40
C GLY A 154 -12.00 -17.09 5.81
N ARG A 155 -12.20 -18.36 6.21
CA ARG A 155 -13.34 -19.18 5.78
C ARG A 155 -14.67 -18.62 6.27
N ASN A 156 -14.74 -18.18 7.52
CA ASN A 156 -15.95 -17.56 8.07
C ASN A 156 -16.35 -16.29 7.31
N ILE A 157 -15.39 -15.45 6.90
CA ILE A 157 -15.67 -14.26 6.08
C ILE A 157 -16.21 -14.66 4.71
N PHE A 158 -15.64 -15.71 4.08
CA PHE A 158 -16.11 -16.23 2.80
C PHE A 158 -17.53 -16.78 2.89
N ASP A 159 -17.82 -17.65 3.85
CA ASP A 159 -19.14 -18.26 4.02
C ASP A 159 -20.20 -17.21 4.34
N HIS A 160 -19.86 -16.23 5.19
CA HIS A 160 -20.74 -15.10 5.50
C HIS A 160 -21.00 -14.22 4.28
N ALA A 161 -19.98 -13.97 3.45
CA ALA A 161 -20.10 -13.20 2.23
C ALA A 161 -21.03 -13.86 1.21
N CYS A 162 -20.93 -15.19 1.03
CA CYS A 162 -21.83 -15.95 0.15
C CYS A 162 -23.30 -15.87 0.59
N GLN A 163 -23.57 -15.79 1.91
CA GLN A 163 -24.93 -15.69 2.44
C GLN A 163 -25.52 -14.28 2.32
N ILE A 164 -24.71 -13.25 2.58
CA ILE A 164 -25.19 -11.85 2.61
C ILE A 164 -25.24 -11.23 1.22
N TYR A 165 -24.27 -11.52 0.36
CA TYR A 165 -24.10 -10.84 -0.91
C TYR A 165 -24.35 -11.83 -2.07
N PRO A 166 -25.55 -11.84 -2.69
CA PRO A 166 -25.84 -12.71 -3.84
C PRO A 166 -24.86 -12.50 -5.01
N THR A 167 -24.37 -11.26 -5.16
CA THR A 167 -23.37 -10.90 -6.17
C THR A 167 -22.00 -11.50 -5.91
N PHE A 168 -21.68 -11.85 -4.65
CA PHE A 168 -20.45 -12.56 -4.31
C PHE A 168 -20.58 -14.05 -4.63
N ASP A 169 -21.76 -14.62 -4.36
CA ASP A 169 -22.03 -16.03 -4.64
C ASP A 169 -21.98 -16.34 -6.15
N GLN A 170 -22.49 -15.42 -6.98
CA GLN A 170 -22.46 -15.55 -8.44
C GLN A 170 -21.15 -15.08 -9.09
N TRP A 171 -20.16 -14.66 -8.29
CA TRP A 171 -18.92 -14.11 -8.80
C TRP A 171 -18.04 -15.22 -9.38
N GLU A 172 -17.61 -15.09 -10.65
CA GLU A 172 -16.83 -16.14 -11.33
C GLU A 172 -15.52 -16.46 -10.59
N GLU A 173 -14.95 -15.45 -9.94
CA GLU A 173 -13.69 -15.53 -9.26
C GLU A 173 -13.80 -16.11 -7.84
N ARG A 174 -15.02 -16.36 -7.35
CA ARG A 174 -15.28 -17.08 -6.10
C ARG A 174 -14.55 -18.43 -6.07
N ASN A 175 -14.56 -19.15 -7.19
CA ASN A 175 -13.92 -20.47 -7.29
C ASN A 175 -12.40 -20.41 -7.03
N HIS A 176 -11.73 -19.31 -7.40
CA HIS A 176 -10.30 -19.14 -7.12
C HIS A 176 -10.02 -18.94 -5.63
N ILE A 177 -10.95 -18.30 -4.93
CA ILE A 177 -10.87 -18.06 -3.48
C ILE A 177 -11.15 -19.36 -2.73
N GLU A 178 -12.17 -20.11 -3.13
CA GLU A 178 -12.51 -21.41 -2.54
C GLU A 178 -11.37 -22.42 -2.69
N LEU A 179 -10.80 -22.57 -3.90
CA LEU A 179 -9.63 -23.42 -4.13
C LEU A 179 -8.40 -23.00 -3.33
N LEU A 180 -8.26 -21.71 -3.00
CA LEU A 180 -7.19 -21.24 -2.14
C LEU A 180 -7.47 -21.63 -0.69
N LEU A 181 -8.69 -21.42 -0.19
CA LEU A 181 -9.10 -21.79 1.17
C LEU A 181 -8.96 -23.29 1.41
N ASP A 182 -9.40 -24.13 0.47
CA ASP A 182 -9.27 -25.58 0.57
C ASP A 182 -7.79 -26.03 0.65
N ALA A 183 -6.88 -25.31 -0.02
CA ALA A 183 -5.44 -25.58 0.09
C ALA A 183 -4.88 -25.19 1.47
N PHE A 184 -5.41 -24.13 2.09
CA PHE A 184 -5.11 -23.77 3.48
C PHE A 184 -5.66 -24.80 4.48
N ASP A 185 -6.85 -25.34 4.23
CA ASP A 185 -7.46 -26.37 5.08
C ASP A 185 -6.66 -27.70 5.04
N GLN A 186 -5.98 -27.98 3.92
CA GLN A 186 -5.09 -29.13 3.74
C GLN A 186 -3.66 -28.92 4.27
N ASP A 187 -3.31 -27.69 4.68
CA ASP A 187 -1.96 -27.27 5.07
C ASP A 187 -0.87 -27.61 4.01
N ASP A 188 -1.26 -27.63 2.73
CA ASP A 188 -0.35 -27.92 1.61
C ASP A 188 0.29 -26.62 1.10
N LYS A 189 1.51 -26.35 1.58
CA LYS A 189 2.28 -25.13 1.25
C LYS A 189 2.60 -24.99 -0.24
N ASP A 190 2.83 -26.11 -0.93
CA ASP A 190 3.15 -26.10 -2.36
C ASP A 190 1.90 -25.75 -3.17
N LEU A 191 0.76 -26.33 -2.79
CA LEU A 191 -0.53 -26.01 -3.39
C LEU A 191 -0.92 -24.55 -3.13
N ILE A 192 -0.77 -24.04 -1.91
CA ILE A 192 -1.09 -22.63 -1.59
C ILE A 192 -0.22 -21.69 -2.43
N SER A 193 1.09 -21.95 -2.50
CA SER A 193 2.02 -21.18 -3.33
C SER A 193 1.60 -21.16 -4.80
N GLN A 194 1.24 -22.33 -5.35
CA GLN A 194 0.75 -22.45 -6.72
C GLN A 194 -0.54 -21.65 -6.94
N ARG A 195 -1.51 -21.75 -6.02
CA ARG A 195 -2.81 -21.05 -6.14
C ARG A 195 -2.65 -19.54 -6.08
N CYS A 196 -1.85 -19.04 -5.15
CA CYS A 196 -1.58 -17.61 -5.04
C CYS A 196 -0.84 -17.02 -6.25
N GLN A 197 -0.11 -17.84 -7.02
CA GLN A 197 0.55 -17.43 -8.27
C GLN A 197 -0.38 -17.41 -9.48
N SER A 198 -1.66 -17.78 -9.33
CA SER A 198 -2.60 -17.73 -10.45
C SER A 198 -2.73 -16.30 -11.02
N PRO A 199 -2.98 -16.17 -12.34
CA PRO A 199 -3.11 -14.85 -12.99
C PRO A 199 -4.13 -13.94 -12.31
N TYR A 200 -5.19 -14.52 -11.73
CA TYR A 200 -6.20 -13.81 -10.97
C TYR A 200 -5.61 -13.04 -9.78
N PHE A 201 -4.94 -13.74 -8.85
CA PHE A 201 -4.33 -13.10 -7.68
C PHE A 201 -3.13 -12.21 -8.03
N MET A 202 -2.51 -12.41 -9.19
CA MET A 202 -1.43 -11.54 -9.67
C MET A 202 -1.94 -10.25 -10.36
N ALA A 203 -3.24 -10.17 -10.69
CA ALA A 203 -3.88 -9.03 -11.34
C ALA A 203 -4.69 -8.13 -10.37
N ILE A 204 -4.67 -8.43 -9.07
CA ILE A 204 -5.31 -7.58 -8.04
C ILE A 204 -4.47 -6.35 -7.70
N GLU A 205 -4.84 -5.63 -6.63
CA GLU A 205 -4.10 -4.45 -6.17
C GLU A 205 -2.60 -4.74 -5.95
N PRO A 206 -1.69 -3.87 -6.45
CA PRO A 206 -0.24 -4.10 -6.37
C PRO A 206 0.29 -4.30 -4.95
N GLU A 207 -0.33 -3.69 -3.95
CA GLU A 207 -0.04 -3.87 -2.52
C GLU A 207 -0.26 -5.31 -2.07
N PHE A 208 -1.38 -5.91 -2.46
CA PHE A 208 -1.68 -7.32 -2.19
C PHE A 208 -0.81 -8.27 -3.00
N VAL A 209 -0.55 -7.97 -4.28
CA VAL A 209 0.37 -8.77 -5.11
C VAL A 209 1.76 -8.82 -4.47
N ARG A 210 2.24 -7.70 -3.92
CA ARG A 210 3.51 -7.64 -3.19
C ARG A 210 3.46 -8.42 -1.89
N LEU A 211 2.34 -8.37 -1.16
CA LEU A 211 2.15 -9.16 0.06
C LEU A 211 2.16 -10.66 -0.24
N ILE A 212 1.40 -11.10 -1.25
CA ILE A 212 1.39 -12.47 -1.76
C ILE A 212 2.81 -12.92 -2.11
N LYS A 213 3.54 -12.16 -2.95
CA LYS A 213 4.93 -12.49 -3.33
C LYS A 213 5.91 -12.50 -2.17
N ARG A 214 5.66 -11.71 -1.13
CA ARG A 214 6.48 -11.72 0.10
C ARG A 214 6.21 -12.99 0.92
N TRP A 215 4.96 -13.43 0.97
CA TRP A 215 4.53 -14.60 1.73
C TRP A 215 4.93 -15.91 1.04
N ILE A 216 4.79 -15.99 -0.29
CA ILE A 216 5.16 -17.18 -1.08
C ILE A 216 6.67 -17.43 -1.13
N ARG A 217 7.49 -16.36 -1.05
CA ARG A 217 8.94 -16.49 -1.18
C ARG A 217 9.42 -17.55 -0.18
N PRO A 218 9.98 -18.67 -0.66
CA PRO A 218 10.33 -19.76 0.23
C PRO A 218 11.39 -19.26 1.20
N THR A 219 11.25 -19.59 2.48
CA THR A 219 12.26 -19.40 3.54
C THR A 219 13.60 -20.10 3.22
N THR A 220 13.75 -20.70 2.04
CA THR A 220 14.95 -21.36 1.57
C THR A 220 15.82 -20.37 0.77
N ASN A 221 16.74 -19.68 1.45
CA ASN A 221 18.09 -19.40 0.92
C ASN A 221 18.94 -18.71 1.99
N ASN A 222 19.41 -19.50 2.96
CA ASN A 222 20.55 -19.13 3.81
C ASN A 222 21.40 -20.36 4.19
N VAL A 223 21.63 -21.28 3.24
CA VAL A 223 22.57 -22.40 3.47
C VAL A 223 23.62 -22.60 2.36
N ASN A 224 23.46 -22.09 1.13
CA ASN A 224 24.42 -22.40 0.06
C ASN A 224 25.05 -21.17 -0.63
N GLN A 225 25.53 -20.21 0.15
CA GLN A 225 26.49 -19.21 -0.35
C GLN A 225 27.72 -19.09 0.56
N GLN A 226 28.25 -20.24 0.98
CA GLN A 226 29.59 -20.36 1.55
C GLN A 226 30.12 -21.76 1.26
N ARG A 227 30.43 -22.06 -0.01
CA ARG A 227 31.30 -23.17 -0.43
C ARG A 227 31.56 -23.14 -1.93
N THR A 228 32.33 -22.15 -2.37
CA THR A 228 33.21 -22.29 -3.53
C THR A 228 34.48 -21.48 -3.30
N ALA A 229 35.20 -21.82 -2.24
CA ALA A 229 36.65 -21.71 -2.22
C ALA A 229 37.22 -23.13 -2.04
N ASN A 230 37.98 -23.53 -3.05
CA ASN A 230 38.96 -24.61 -3.10
C ASN A 230 38.58 -26.02 -3.61
N SER A 231 39.45 -26.45 -4.53
CA SER A 231 39.77 -27.81 -5.00
C SER A 231 38.91 -28.28 -6.19
N THR A 232 39.44 -28.72 -7.34
CA THR A 232 40.73 -29.37 -7.62
C THR A 232 41.00 -29.35 -9.14
N ALA A 233 42.28 -29.29 -9.52
CA ALA A 233 42.79 -29.42 -10.89
C ALA A 233 42.47 -30.78 -11.55
N PRO A 234 42.67 -30.88 -12.88
CA PRO A 234 43.44 -32.01 -13.38
C PRO A 234 44.58 -31.60 -14.32
N SER A 235 45.67 -32.33 -14.13
CA SER A 235 46.91 -32.35 -14.89
C SER A 235 46.74 -32.81 -16.34
N THR A 236 47.43 -32.15 -17.27
CA THR A 236 47.94 -32.82 -18.47
C THR A 236 49.29 -32.23 -18.89
N SER A 237 50.27 -33.11 -18.92
CA SER A 237 51.66 -32.94 -19.31
C SER A 237 51.83 -32.57 -20.78
N GLY A 238 52.70 -31.60 -21.09
CA GLY A 238 53.08 -31.25 -22.46
C GLY A 238 54.30 -30.33 -22.53
N SER A 239 55.47 -30.93 -22.39
CA SER A 239 56.72 -30.62 -23.12
C SER A 239 57.27 -29.18 -23.25
N LYS A 240 58.33 -28.97 -22.45
CA LYS A 240 59.64 -28.35 -22.73
C LYS A 240 59.82 -26.83 -22.94
N PRO A 241 61.00 -26.31 -22.54
CA PRO A 241 61.21 -24.91 -22.17
C PRO A 241 62.04 -24.13 -23.20
N ILE A 242 61.86 -22.81 -23.23
CA ILE A 242 62.89 -21.86 -23.69
C ILE A 242 62.97 -20.73 -22.67
N GLN A 243 64.22 -20.37 -22.43
CA GLN A 243 64.81 -19.61 -21.35
C GLN A 243 65.21 -18.23 -21.89
N LEU A 244 65.54 -17.32 -20.96
CA LEU A 244 66.31 -16.08 -21.15
C LEU A 244 65.47 -14.91 -21.71
N ASP A 245 65.57 -13.67 -21.23
CA ASP A 245 66.37 -12.98 -20.22
C ASP A 245 65.81 -11.53 -20.20
N ASP A 246 66.10 -10.75 -19.14
CA ASP A 246 66.48 -9.32 -19.15
C ASP A 246 65.55 -8.30 -19.88
N ASP A 247 65.17 -7.12 -19.40
CA ASP A 247 65.74 -6.05 -18.56
C ASP A 247 64.55 -5.15 -18.16
N GLU A 248 64.51 -4.61 -16.94
CA GLU A 248 64.80 -3.19 -16.63
C GLU A 248 64.13 -2.11 -17.50
N ASP A 249 63.56 -1.13 -16.77
CA ASP A 249 63.31 0.27 -17.15
C ASP A 249 62.36 0.58 -18.33
N ASP A 250 61.27 1.33 -18.08
CA ASP A 250 61.40 2.76 -17.82
C ASP A 250 60.03 3.42 -17.57
N LEU A 251 60.07 4.49 -16.78
CA LEU A 251 58.98 5.41 -16.49
C LEU A 251 58.58 6.22 -17.73
N ARG A 252 57.27 6.40 -17.94
CA ARG A 252 56.60 7.72 -18.06
C ARG A 252 55.09 7.61 -18.19
#